data_AF-A0AAV6KIQ3-F1
#
_entry.id   AF-A0AAV6KIQ3-F1
#
_cell.length_a   1.000
_cell.length_b   1.000
_cell.length_c   1.000
_cell.angle_alpha   90.00
_cell.angle_beta   90.00
_cell.angle_gamma   90.00
#
_symmetry.space_group_name_H-M   'P 1'
#
loop_
_entity.id
_entity.type
_entity.pdbx_description
1 polymer ?
#
loop_
_entity_poly.entity_id
_entity_poly.type
_entity_poly.pdbx_seq_one_letter_code
_entity_poly.pdbx_strand_id
1 'polypeptide(L)'
;MGSSATEDFPAMQEIFMEFRAGRMIMEGKRVVPDPHKGLVRMGRGEEGLVHFQWLDRTRNVVEDDQIVFPEEAVFEKVTQASGRIYILKFNTDDRKFFFWMQEPNPEGDSQLCDLVNFYINRPLEFLGEEEPDASVPLQSSEDIADEDISSRAGNLVGSSMGTEVTSDVTSSGPVKLVDLQRILSNIGPAECNSLDICTAL
;
A
#
# COMPACT_ATOMS: atom_id res chain seq x y z
N MET A 1 6.41 27.77 31.34
CA MET A 1 5.09 27.23 30.95
C MET A 1 5.39 26.09 29.99
N GLY A 2 5.11 24.85 30.41
CA GLY A 2 5.47 23.66 29.64
C GLY A 2 4.53 23.52 28.44
N SER A 3 5.09 23.53 27.23
CA SER A 3 4.40 23.02 26.07
C SER A 3 4.36 21.50 26.20
N SER A 4 3.24 20.98 26.69
CA SER A 4 2.92 19.57 26.51
C SER A 4 2.62 19.41 25.03
N ALA A 5 3.60 18.90 24.27
CA ALA A 5 3.32 18.37 22.95
C ALA A 5 2.36 17.20 23.17
N THR A 6 1.07 17.42 22.97
CA THR A 6 0.19 16.34 22.57
C THR A 6 0.74 15.89 21.24
N GLU A 7 1.46 14.77 21.23
CA GLU A 7 1.75 14.08 19.98
C GLU A 7 0.39 13.78 19.35
N ASP A 8 0.05 14.55 18.32
CA ASP A 8 -1.17 14.38 17.53
C ASP A 8 -0.99 13.06 16.77
N PHE A 9 -1.40 11.97 17.40
CA PHE A 9 -1.61 10.72 16.68
C PHE A 9 -2.67 10.98 15.60
N PRO A 10 -2.45 10.53 14.36
CA PRO A 10 -3.42 10.73 13.30
C PRO A 10 -4.78 10.16 13.74
N ALA A 11 -5.82 10.97 13.59
CA ALA A 11 -7.17 10.52 13.86
C ALA A 11 -7.50 9.38 12.88
N MET A 12 -8.01 8.26 13.40
CA MET A 12 -8.49 7.20 12.51
C MET A 12 -9.83 7.59 11.89
N GLN A 13 -9.90 7.49 10.57
CA GLN A 13 -11.11 7.71 9.78
C GLN A 13 -12.14 6.61 10.04
N GLU A 14 -11.66 5.36 10.19
CA GLU A 14 -12.49 4.18 10.41
C GLU A 14 -11.78 3.22 11.38
N ILE A 15 -12.50 2.71 12.38
CA ILE A 15 -12.03 1.63 13.24
C ILE A 15 -12.83 0.38 12.88
N PHE A 16 -12.15 -0.69 12.48
CA PHE A 16 -12.81 -1.93 12.06
C PHE A 16 -12.66 -3.06 13.07
N MET A 17 -11.68 -3.02 13.99
CA MET A 17 -11.62 -3.96 15.11
C MET A 17 -10.87 -3.42 16.33
N GLU A 18 -11.28 -3.90 17.50
CA GLU A 18 -10.59 -3.70 18.77
C GLU A 18 -10.66 -4.98 19.60
N PHE A 19 -9.61 -5.31 20.33
CA PHE A 19 -9.61 -6.40 21.29
C PHE A 19 -8.60 -6.17 22.41
N ARG A 20 -8.87 -6.74 23.59
CA ARG A 20 -7.99 -6.58 24.75
C ARG A 20 -6.78 -7.50 24.62
N ALA A 21 -5.60 -6.91 24.56
CA ALA A 21 -4.34 -7.62 24.63
C ALA A 21 -3.27 -6.73 25.26
N GLY A 22 -2.44 -7.29 26.13
CA GLY A 22 -1.27 -6.59 26.66
C GLY A 22 -0.07 -6.78 25.73
N ARG A 23 0.87 -5.84 25.76
CA ARG A 23 2.16 -5.96 25.06
C ARG A 23 3.11 -6.84 25.87
N MET A 24 4.15 -7.38 25.23
CA MET A 24 5.29 -7.96 25.90
C MET A 24 6.57 -7.27 25.43
N ILE A 25 7.51 -7.10 26.35
CA ILE A 25 8.75 -6.35 26.15
C ILE A 25 9.91 -7.34 26.08
N MET A 26 10.85 -7.08 25.16
CA MET A 26 12.09 -7.84 25.06
C MET A 26 13.10 -7.33 26.09
N GLU A 27 13.39 -8.15 27.10
CA GLU A 27 14.44 -7.93 28.09
C GLU A 27 15.63 -8.84 27.78
N GLY A 28 16.61 -8.31 27.05
CA GLY A 28 17.78 -9.06 26.58
C GLY A 28 17.38 -10.16 25.60
N LYS A 29 17.34 -11.41 26.07
CA LYS A 29 16.96 -12.60 25.27
C LYS A 29 15.57 -13.16 25.64
N ARG A 30 14.84 -12.49 26.54
CA ARG A 30 13.57 -12.97 27.08
C ARG A 30 12.44 -12.01 26.70
N VAL A 31 11.26 -12.56 26.44
CA VAL A 31 10.02 -11.79 26.28
C VAL A 31 9.29 -11.80 27.62
N VAL A 32 9.00 -10.64 28.20
CA VAL A 32 8.34 -10.48 29.50
C VAL A 32 7.03 -9.70 29.32
N PRO A 33 5.90 -10.15 29.90
CA PRO A 33 4.63 -9.44 29.74
C PRO A 33 4.69 -8.05 30.40
N ASP A 34 4.21 -7.04 29.68
CA ASP A 34 3.89 -5.74 30.27
C ASP A 34 2.66 -5.89 31.18
N PRO A 35 2.70 -5.41 32.44
CA PRO A 35 1.59 -5.54 33.37
C PRO A 35 0.37 -4.67 33.03
N HIS A 36 0.51 -3.69 32.13
CA HIS A 36 -0.58 -2.79 31.79
C HIS A 36 -1.70 -3.49 31.02
N LYS A 37 -2.91 -2.99 31.22
CA LYS A 37 -4.09 -3.44 30.48
C LYS A 37 -4.07 -2.76 29.12
N GLY A 38 -3.86 -3.54 28.07
CA GLY A 38 -3.77 -3.01 26.72
C GLY A 38 -5.07 -3.21 25.92
N LEU A 39 -5.21 -2.38 24.88
CA LEU A 39 -6.18 -2.55 23.82
C LEU A 39 -5.43 -2.49 22.49
N VAL A 40 -5.55 -3.54 21.69
CA VAL A 40 -5.19 -3.45 20.28
C VAL A 40 -6.37 -2.84 19.54
N ARG A 41 -6.10 -1.83 18.73
CA ARG A 41 -7.06 -1.15 17.88
C ARG A 41 -6.50 -1.14 16.47
N MET A 42 -7.31 -1.56 15.51
CA MET A 42 -6.96 -1.44 14.11
C MET A 42 -8.00 -0.61 13.36
N GLY A 43 -7.48 0.24 12.50
CA GLY A 43 -8.29 1.16 11.74
C GLY A 43 -7.54 1.72 10.54
N ARG A 44 -8.22 2.55 9.79
CA ARG A 44 -7.67 3.27 8.64
C ARG A 44 -7.47 4.73 9.02
N GLY A 45 -6.26 5.24 8.80
CA GLY A 45 -5.93 6.65 8.99
C GLY A 45 -6.52 7.52 7.88
N GLU A 46 -6.41 8.84 8.04
CA GLU A 46 -6.83 9.82 7.01
C GLU A 46 -6.02 9.65 5.70
N GLU A 47 -4.80 9.13 5.79
CA GLU A 47 -3.94 8.78 4.65
C GLU A 47 -4.41 7.52 3.90
N GLY A 48 -5.46 6.85 4.39
CA GLY A 48 -5.96 5.62 3.79
C GLY A 48 -5.07 4.39 4.05
N LEU A 49 -4.14 4.45 4.99
CA LEU A 49 -3.28 3.34 5.39
C LEU A 49 -3.84 2.63 6.63
N VAL A 50 -3.49 1.35 6.80
CA VAL A 50 -3.92 0.53 7.95
C VAL A 50 -2.98 0.76 9.13
N HIS A 51 -3.55 1.19 10.25
CA HIS A 51 -2.87 1.33 11.52
C HIS A 51 -3.15 0.12 12.42
N PHE A 52 -2.09 -0.43 13.00
CA PHE A 52 -2.13 -1.36 14.11
C PHE A 52 -1.64 -0.63 15.36
N GLN A 53 -2.58 -0.20 16.20
CA GLN A 53 -2.29 0.57 17.41
C GLN A 53 -2.37 -0.29 18.66
N TRP A 54 -1.50 -0.01 19.61
CA TRP A 54 -1.61 -0.48 20.98
C TRP A 54 -1.81 0.68 21.96
N LEU A 55 -2.86 0.59 22.77
CA LEU A 55 -3.27 1.61 23.72
C LEU A 55 -3.19 1.08 25.15
N ASP A 56 -2.63 1.89 26.06
CA ASP A 56 -2.77 1.66 27.50
C ASP A 56 -4.16 2.09 27.95
N ARG A 57 -4.99 1.14 28.39
CA ARG A 57 -6.36 1.39 28.84
C ARG A 57 -6.45 2.14 30.17
N THR A 58 -5.37 2.17 30.94
CA THR A 58 -5.32 2.88 32.23
C THR A 58 -5.14 4.37 31.99
N ARG A 59 -4.24 4.72 31.07
CA ARG A 59 -3.92 6.11 30.73
C ARG A 59 -4.76 6.63 29.56
N ASN A 60 -5.38 5.73 28.80
CA ASN A 60 -6.12 6.00 27.58
C ASN A 60 -5.27 6.74 26.53
N VAL A 61 -4.03 6.26 26.35
CA VAL A 61 -3.03 6.84 25.43
C VAL A 61 -2.56 5.74 24.47
N VAL A 62 -2.43 6.08 23.19
CA VAL A 62 -1.76 5.25 22.19
C VAL A 62 -0.26 5.29 22.51
N GLU A 63 0.34 4.13 22.79
CA GLU A 63 1.80 4.05 22.99
C GLU A 63 2.54 3.60 21.74
N ASP A 64 1.94 2.70 20.96
CA ASP A 64 2.50 2.22 19.71
C ASP A 64 1.48 2.39 18.59
N ASP A 65 1.96 2.86 17.44
CA ASP A 65 1.22 2.90 16.19
C ASP A 65 2.11 2.37 15.07
N GLN A 66 1.67 1.29 14.42
CA GLN A 66 2.37 0.70 13.28
C GLN A 66 1.49 0.79 12.03
N ILE A 67 1.97 1.49 11.01
CA ILE A 67 1.41 1.40 9.66
C ILE A 67 1.83 0.05 9.07
N VAL A 68 0.87 -0.71 8.57
CA VAL A 68 1.09 -2.05 7.99
C VAL A 68 0.65 -2.07 6.54
N PHE A 69 1.58 -2.41 5.63
CA PHE A 69 1.24 -2.65 4.23
C PHE A 69 0.72 -4.07 4.01
N PRO A 70 -0.12 -4.29 2.98
CA PRO A 70 -0.56 -5.64 2.62
C PRO A 70 0.63 -6.57 2.38
N GLU A 71 0.52 -7.80 2.87
CA GLU A 71 1.54 -8.86 2.79
C GLU A 71 2.84 -8.59 3.56
N GLU A 72 2.98 -7.42 4.20
CA GLU A 72 4.19 -7.03 4.91
C GLU A 72 4.31 -7.68 6.28
N ALA A 73 3.19 -7.94 6.95
CA ALA A 73 3.18 -8.51 8.29
C ALA A 73 2.23 -9.72 8.41
N VAL A 74 2.56 -10.59 9.35
CA VAL A 74 1.73 -11.73 9.75
C VAL A 74 1.47 -11.66 11.23
N PHE A 75 0.22 -11.89 11.63
CA PHE A 75 -0.17 -12.04 13.02
C PHE A 75 -0.41 -13.51 13.33
N GLU A 76 0.39 -14.12 14.20
CA GLU A 76 0.31 -15.57 14.45
C GLU A 76 0.43 -15.91 15.94
N LYS A 77 -0.10 -17.08 16.31
CA LYS A 77 0.06 -17.60 17.67
C LYS A 77 1.48 -18.15 17.86
N VAL A 78 2.14 -17.74 18.94
CA VAL A 78 3.47 -18.24 19.29
C VAL A 78 3.33 -19.64 19.89
N THR A 79 3.67 -20.67 19.12
CA THR A 79 3.50 -22.09 19.53
C THR A 79 4.52 -22.54 20.58
N GLN A 80 5.70 -21.90 20.62
CA GLN A 80 6.75 -22.21 21.59
C GLN A 80 6.47 -21.64 22.99
N ALA A 81 5.53 -20.70 23.11
CA ALA A 81 5.17 -20.08 24.37
C ALA A 81 3.92 -20.74 24.97
N SER A 82 3.91 -20.93 26.29
CA SER A 82 2.71 -21.39 26.97
C SER A 82 1.68 -20.25 27.08
N GLY A 83 0.42 -20.53 26.76
CA GLY A 83 -0.70 -19.61 26.94
C GLY A 83 -1.21 -18.99 25.64
N ARG A 84 -1.63 -17.72 25.74
CA ARG A 84 -2.38 -16.99 24.69
C ARG A 84 -1.52 -15.86 24.13
N ILE A 85 -0.32 -16.23 23.67
CA ILE A 85 0.68 -15.28 23.18
C ILE A 85 0.67 -15.30 21.65
N TYR A 86 0.64 -14.10 21.08
CA TYR A 86 0.62 -13.84 19.66
C TYR A 86 1.76 -12.88 19.29
N ILE A 87 2.16 -12.90 18.03
CA ILE A 87 3.22 -12.06 17.48
C ILE A 87 2.72 -11.39 16.21
N LEU A 88 2.90 -10.08 16.12
CA LEU A 88 2.91 -9.36 14.85
C LEU A 88 4.36 -9.31 14.36
N LYS A 89 4.62 -10.00 13.26
CA LYS A 89 5.96 -10.11 12.68
C LYS A 89 5.96 -9.46 11.31
N PHE A 90 6.86 -8.50 11.11
CA PHE A 90 7.13 -7.91 9.81
C PHE A 90 8.07 -8.84 9.02
N ASN A 91 7.81 -8.99 7.73
CA ASN A 91 8.55 -9.86 6.82
C ASN A 91 9.70 -9.10 6.12
N THR A 92 9.55 -7.78 6.00
CA THR A 92 10.49 -6.86 5.34
C THR A 92 11.63 -6.42 6.26
N ASP A 93 11.47 -6.55 7.57
CA ASP A 93 12.47 -6.20 8.58
C ASP A 93 12.41 -7.13 9.82
N ASP A 94 13.23 -6.87 10.84
CA ASP A 94 13.33 -7.69 12.05
C ASP A 94 12.35 -7.29 13.17
N ARG A 95 11.41 -6.37 12.93
CA ARG A 95 10.44 -5.91 13.95
C ARG A 95 9.48 -7.04 14.33
N LYS A 96 9.35 -7.23 15.63
CA LYS A 96 8.50 -8.24 16.25
C LYS A 96 7.80 -7.62 17.45
N PHE A 97 6.47 -7.64 17.42
CA PHE A 97 5.65 -7.16 18.53
C PHE A 97 4.90 -8.34 19.13
N PHE A 98 5.11 -8.58 20.43
CA PHE A 98 4.51 -9.69 21.15
C PHE A 98 3.32 -9.21 21.97
N PHE A 99 2.23 -9.96 21.90
CA PHE A 99 0.98 -9.64 22.58
C PHE A 99 0.47 -10.84 23.35
N TRP A 100 -0.15 -10.60 24.51
CA TRP A 100 -0.85 -11.62 25.27
C TRP A 100 -2.33 -11.28 25.39
N MET A 101 -3.20 -12.21 24.98
CA MET A 101 -4.64 -11.97 24.92
C MET A 101 -5.21 -11.74 26.32
N GLN A 102 -5.98 -10.66 26.48
CA GLN A 102 -6.67 -10.24 27.71
C GLN A 102 -8.19 -10.39 27.62
N GLU A 103 -8.73 -10.84 26.50
CA GLU A 103 -10.14 -11.23 26.40
C GLU A 103 -10.47 -12.33 27.43
N PRO A 104 -11.64 -12.28 28.09
CA PRO A 104 -12.00 -13.23 29.14
C PRO A 104 -12.22 -14.64 28.59
N ASN A 105 -12.67 -14.74 27.33
CA ASN A 105 -12.97 -15.99 26.64
C ASN A 105 -11.80 -16.29 25.68
N PRO A 106 -11.07 -17.41 25.85
CA PRO A 106 -9.97 -17.81 24.97
C PRO A 106 -10.42 -18.48 23.66
N GLU A 107 -11.66 -18.96 23.56
CA GLU A 107 -12.20 -19.59 22.35
C GLU A 107 -12.28 -18.61 21.16
N GLY A 108 -12.34 -17.30 21.42
CA GLY A 108 -12.35 -16.24 20.40
C GLY A 108 -10.97 -15.90 19.82
N ASP A 109 -9.87 -16.32 20.45
CA ASP A 109 -8.52 -15.83 20.10
C ASP A 109 -8.12 -16.18 18.65
N SER A 110 -8.53 -17.36 18.15
CA SER A 110 -8.25 -17.75 16.75
C SER A 110 -8.96 -16.85 15.76
N GLN A 111 -10.23 -16.51 16.02
CA GLN A 111 -11.00 -15.65 15.12
C GLN A 111 -10.46 -14.22 15.11
N LEU A 112 -10.01 -13.72 16.28
CA LEU A 112 -9.31 -12.44 16.35
C LEU A 112 -8.03 -12.47 15.51
N CYS A 113 -7.25 -13.55 15.61
CA CYS A 113 -6.05 -13.73 14.80
C CYS A 113 -6.35 -13.71 13.29
N ASP A 114 -7.40 -14.42 12.87
CA ASP A 114 -7.82 -14.46 11.47
C ASP A 114 -8.29 -13.08 10.99
N LEU A 115 -9.05 -12.35 11.82
CA LEU A 115 -9.49 -10.99 11.53
C LEU A 115 -8.33 -10.02 11.40
N VAL A 116 -7.34 -10.06 12.30
CA VAL A 116 -6.14 -9.21 12.20
C VAL A 116 -5.45 -9.45 10.85
N ASN A 117 -5.21 -10.70 10.48
CA ASN A 117 -4.58 -11.02 9.19
C ASN A 117 -5.44 -10.59 8.00
N PHE A 118 -6.77 -10.73 8.10
CA PHE A 118 -7.68 -10.28 7.07
C PHE A 118 -7.56 -8.76 6.85
N TYR A 119 -7.50 -7.97 7.93
CA TYR A 119 -7.45 -6.51 7.83
C TYR A 119 -6.07 -5.97 7.42
N ILE A 120 -4.96 -6.51 7.94
CA ILE A 120 -3.62 -6.05 7.53
C ILE A 120 -3.32 -6.36 6.06
N ASN A 121 -4.00 -7.35 5.46
CA ASN A 121 -3.84 -7.74 4.06
C ASN A 121 -4.92 -7.14 3.14
N ARG A 122 -5.77 -6.22 3.62
CA ARG A 122 -6.73 -5.53 2.75
C ARG A 122 -6.00 -4.65 1.74
N PRO A 123 -6.34 -4.69 0.44
CA PRO A 123 -5.75 -3.81 -0.56
C PRO A 123 -5.88 -2.34 -0.18
N LEU A 124 -4.84 -1.55 -0.49
CA LEU A 124 -4.90 -0.11 -0.34
C LEU A 124 -5.80 0.47 -1.42
N GLU A 125 -6.93 1.05 -1.01
CA GLU A 125 -7.75 1.86 -1.89
C GLU A 125 -7.14 3.27 -1.91
N PHE A 126 -6.24 3.52 -2.84
CA PHE A 126 -5.87 4.90 -3.13
C PHE A 126 -7.13 5.56 -3.70
N LEU A 127 -7.67 6.55 -3.00
CA LEU A 127 -8.63 7.48 -3.59
C LEU A 127 -7.87 8.23 -4.67
N GLY A 128 -7.82 7.63 -5.85
CA GLY A 128 -7.31 8.26 -7.05
C GLY A 128 -8.07 9.56 -7.20
N GLU A 129 -7.30 10.63 -7.30
CA GLU A 129 -7.73 11.89 -7.90
C GLU A 129 -8.64 11.52 -9.06
N GLU A 130 -9.89 11.99 -9.02
CA GLU A 130 -10.78 11.90 -10.15
C GLU A 130 -10.02 12.52 -11.32
N GLU A 131 -9.45 11.69 -12.20
CA GLU A 131 -9.15 12.11 -13.56
C GLU A 131 -10.47 12.69 -14.06
N PRO A 132 -10.57 14.01 -14.31
CA PRO A 132 -11.80 14.56 -14.83
C PRO A 132 -12.00 13.89 -16.18
N ASP A 133 -13.03 13.05 -16.25
CA ASP A 133 -13.52 12.43 -17.47
C ASP A 133 -13.88 13.55 -18.46
N ALA A 134 -12.87 14.00 -19.21
CA ALA A 134 -12.99 14.92 -20.31
C ALA A 134 -13.24 14.13 -21.59
N SER A 135 -14.31 13.34 -21.60
CA SER A 135 -14.94 12.86 -22.84
C SER A 135 -16.46 12.92 -22.69
N VAL A 136 -16.93 14.17 -22.71
CA VAL A 136 -18.30 14.61 -23.03
C VAL A 136 -19.13 13.54 -23.75
N PRO A 137 -20.33 13.16 -23.25
CA PRO A 137 -21.26 12.33 -23.99
C PRO A 137 -21.66 13.03 -25.30
N LEU A 138 -21.27 12.44 -26.43
CA LEU A 138 -21.72 12.86 -27.75
C LEU A 138 -23.22 12.56 -27.84
N GLN A 139 -24.06 13.55 -27.51
CA GLN A 139 -25.50 13.46 -27.70
C GLN A 139 -25.78 13.39 -29.20
N SER A 140 -26.15 12.21 -29.67
CA SER A 140 -26.88 12.03 -30.91
C SER A 140 -28.27 12.63 -30.74
N SER A 141 -28.50 13.77 -31.37
CA SER A 141 -29.85 14.26 -31.67
C SER A 141 -29.86 14.74 -33.11
N GLU A 142 -30.78 14.15 -33.86
CA GLU A 142 -31.04 14.33 -35.29
C GLU A 142 -31.46 15.78 -35.63
N ASP A 143 -31.06 16.20 -36.83
CA ASP A 143 -31.76 17.03 -37.82
C ASP A 143 -32.64 18.22 -37.37
N ILE A 144 -32.36 19.43 -37.87
CA ILE A 144 -33.32 20.45 -38.36
C ILE A 144 -32.52 21.61 -39.01
N ALA A 145 -32.65 21.70 -40.33
CA ALA A 145 -32.94 22.86 -41.19
C ALA A 145 -32.07 24.16 -41.25
N ASP A 146 -31.81 24.51 -42.51
CA ASP A 146 -31.79 25.83 -43.16
C ASP A 146 -30.54 26.75 -43.12
N GLU A 147 -29.89 26.76 -44.29
CA GLU A 147 -29.52 27.87 -45.20
C GLU A 147 -28.67 29.08 -44.75
N ASP A 148 -27.70 29.34 -45.65
CA ASP A 148 -27.11 30.61 -46.08
C ASP A 148 -26.42 31.52 -45.07
N ILE A 149 -25.10 31.72 -45.25
CA ILE A 149 -24.58 32.94 -45.92
C ILE A 149 -23.07 32.90 -46.22
N SER A 150 -22.76 33.01 -47.51
CA SER A 150 -21.84 33.98 -48.12
C SER A 150 -20.33 34.01 -47.75
N SER A 151 -19.53 33.60 -48.73
CA SER A 151 -18.09 33.87 -48.88
C SER A 151 -17.72 35.36 -48.79
N ARG A 152 -16.61 35.69 -48.12
CA ARG A 152 -15.85 36.91 -48.44
C ARG A 152 -14.34 36.72 -48.25
N ALA A 153 -13.63 37.05 -49.31
CA ALA A 153 -12.19 36.91 -49.51
C ALA A 153 -11.32 37.89 -48.68
N GLY A 154 -10.05 37.51 -48.50
CA GLY A 154 -8.92 38.42 -48.20
C GLY A 154 -7.63 37.62 -47.94
N ASN A 155 -6.74 37.45 -48.93
CA ASN A 155 -5.55 38.30 -49.17
C ASN A 155 -4.30 37.76 -48.41
N LEU A 156 -3.42 36.96 -49.04
CA LEU A 156 -2.23 37.31 -49.87
C LEU A 156 -0.91 37.37 -49.07
N VAL A 157 0.16 36.88 -49.72
CA VAL A 157 1.61 36.84 -49.34
C VAL A 157 2.02 35.69 -48.41
N GLY A 158 2.94 34.77 -48.71
CA GLY A 158 3.88 34.59 -49.83
C GLY A 158 5.33 34.86 -49.42
N SER A 159 6.11 33.83 -49.06
CA SER A 159 7.56 33.78 -49.29
C SER A 159 8.16 32.40 -49.01
N SER A 160 9.18 32.08 -49.82
CA SER A 160 9.72 30.77 -50.12
C SER A 160 11.17 30.60 -49.63
N MET A 161 11.64 29.34 -49.63
CA MET A 161 12.99 28.84 -49.94
C MET A 161 13.95 28.38 -48.82
N GLY A 162 14.42 27.13 -48.99
CA GLY A 162 15.79 26.65 -48.73
C GLY A 162 15.96 25.71 -47.52
N THR A 163 16.07 24.38 -47.68
CA THR A 163 17.34 23.56 -47.71
C THR A 163 18.34 23.95 -46.59
N GLU A 164 18.91 23.10 -45.72
CA GLU A 164 19.27 21.67 -45.75
C GLU A 164 19.84 21.19 -44.37
N VAL A 165 19.49 19.95 -44.00
CA VAL A 165 20.32 18.84 -43.44
C VAL A 165 21.07 18.93 -42.08
N THR A 166 20.99 17.77 -41.39
CA THR A 166 21.65 17.28 -40.15
C THR A 166 20.86 17.57 -38.87
N SER A 167 20.50 16.62 -38.01
CA SER A 167 20.92 15.23 -37.81
C SER A 167 19.80 14.41 -37.15
N ASP A 168 19.58 13.21 -37.69
CA ASP A 168 18.69 12.18 -37.17
C ASP A 168 19.01 11.75 -35.73
N VAL A 169 17.99 11.65 -34.88
CA VAL A 169 17.45 10.41 -34.28
C VAL A 169 16.28 10.84 -33.40
N THR A 170 15.07 10.82 -33.95
CA THR A 170 13.83 10.80 -33.19
C THR A 170 13.04 9.58 -33.65
N SER A 171 13.18 8.48 -32.91
CA SER A 171 12.26 7.34 -33.00
C SER A 171 10.95 7.74 -32.31
N SER A 172 10.19 8.62 -32.96
CA SER A 172 8.86 9.04 -32.51
C SER A 172 7.83 8.48 -33.48
N GLY A 173 7.58 7.19 -33.38
CA GLY A 173 6.52 6.48 -34.07
C GLY A 173 5.91 5.44 -33.13
N PRO A 174 4.63 5.08 -33.30
CA PRO A 174 3.98 4.07 -32.47
C PRO A 174 4.75 2.75 -32.57
N VAL A 175 5.22 2.26 -31.43
CA VAL A 175 5.99 1.01 -31.33
C VAL A 175 5.12 -0.13 -31.84
N LYS A 176 5.56 -0.80 -32.91
CA LYS A 176 4.83 -1.93 -33.49
C LYS A 176 5.08 -3.17 -32.64
N LEU A 177 4.05 -4.02 -32.50
CA LEU A 177 4.12 -5.28 -31.74
C LEU A 177 5.29 -6.20 -32.18
N VAL A 178 5.66 -6.15 -33.46
CA VAL A 178 6.81 -6.88 -34.01
C VAL A 178 8.14 -6.41 -33.42
N ASP A 179 8.28 -5.13 -33.12
CA ASP A 179 9.52 -4.57 -32.57
C ASP A 179 9.67 -4.96 -31.09
N LEU A 180 8.56 -5.02 -30.35
CA LEU A 180 8.51 -5.54 -28.98
C LEU A 180 8.88 -7.03 -28.90
N GLN A 181 8.37 -7.86 -29.82
CA GLN A 181 8.73 -9.29 -29.88
C GLN A 181 10.22 -9.50 -30.16
N ARG A 182 10.82 -8.68 -31.03
CA ARG A 182 12.26 -8.74 -31.33
C ARG A 182 13.13 -8.44 -30.09
N ILE A 183 12.73 -7.47 -29.26
CA ILE A 183 13.47 -7.11 -28.04
C ILE A 183 13.45 -8.26 -27.04
N LEU A 184 12.28 -8.88 -26.83
CA LEU A 184 12.11 -9.99 -25.88
C LEU A 184 12.80 -11.28 -26.34
N SER A 185 13.04 -11.44 -27.64
CA SER A 185 13.70 -12.62 -28.22
C SER A 185 15.21 -12.65 -27.96
N ASN A 186 15.83 -11.49 -27.70
CA ASN A 186 17.26 -11.36 -27.46
C ASN A 186 17.67 -11.44 -25.98
N ILE A 187 16.69 -11.50 -25.06
CA ILE A 187 16.95 -11.73 -23.63
C ILE A 187 16.73 -13.22 -23.37
N GLY A 188 17.69 -14.03 -23.79
CA GLY A 188 17.75 -15.44 -23.40
C GLY A 188 18.07 -15.59 -21.90
N PRO A 189 17.66 -16.69 -21.25
CA PRO A 189 17.93 -16.91 -19.82
C PRO A 189 19.43 -17.00 -19.57
N ALA A 190 19.94 -16.16 -18.67
CA ALA A 190 21.27 -16.35 -18.10
C ALA A 190 21.22 -17.62 -17.23
N GLU A 191 21.79 -18.71 -17.73
CA GLU A 191 21.95 -19.95 -16.97
C GLU A 191 22.92 -19.72 -15.81
N CYS A 192 22.37 -19.57 -14.60
CA CYS A 192 23.15 -19.73 -13.37
C CYS A 192 23.14 -21.22 -13.01
N ASN A 193 24.12 -21.96 -13.54
CA ASN A 193 24.36 -23.34 -13.16
C ASN A 193 24.84 -23.41 -11.70
N SER A 194 23.90 -23.67 -10.80
CA SER A 194 24.16 -24.17 -9.45
C SER A 194 24.37 -25.67 -9.55
N LEU A 195 25.62 -26.14 -9.45
CA LEU A 195 25.96 -27.44 -8.86
C LEU A 195 27.49 -27.51 -8.65
N ASP A 196 27.95 -27.36 -7.40
CA ASP A 196 29.18 -28.02 -6.90
C ASP A 196 29.34 -27.77 -5.40
N ILE A 197 28.52 -28.43 -4.58
CA ILE A 197 28.94 -28.81 -3.22
C ILE A 197 28.34 -30.18 -2.89
N CYS A 198 28.94 -31.22 -3.46
CA CYS A 198 28.89 -32.58 -2.92
C CYS A 198 30.24 -33.23 -3.19
N THR A 199 31.17 -33.16 -2.22
CA THR A 199 32.14 -34.21 -1.82
C THR A 199 33.22 -33.58 -0.95
N ALA A 200 33.29 -34.01 0.33
CA ALA A 200 34.49 -34.48 1.03
C ALA A 200 34.47 -34.15 2.54
N LEU A 201 34.48 -35.23 3.33
CA LEU A 201 34.83 -35.36 4.77
C LEU A 201 33.77 -34.98 5.80
#